data_AF-A0A3M1YXJ6-F1
#
_entry.id   AF-A0A3M1YXJ6-F1
#
_cell.length_a   1.000
_cell.length_b   1.000
_cell.length_c   1.000
_cell.angle_alpha   90.00
_cell.angle_beta   90.00
_cell.angle_gamma   90.00
#
_symmetry.space_group_name_H-M   'P 1'
#
loop_
_entity.id
_entity.type
_entity.pdbx_description
1 polymer ?
#
loop_
_entity_poly.entity_id
_entity_poly.type
_entity_poly.pdbx_seq_one_letter_code
_entity_poly.pdbx_strand_id
1 'polypeptide(L)'
;MAEPLIIDYITSGNGYQRGYNFVTPTDHLPSAVKKLLWRAAMPRGTKWADYIGARSLKSIPLPNGQIALAMTTVTDRQDEMGRGGLRRVEIQLIPAREYRLALQRHLAELPTTAHQRADAMLSWRLWKRIADKALPKVNRKAQVILAHAYTTMEDWLTLEALVLKIALARPVRLLARWGARPTFTTLALDYREESRIVALPIERAARYRDRKDAFILKLP
;
A
#
# COMPACT_ATOMS: atom_id res chain seq x y z
N MET A 1 22.92 -2.19 1.83
CA MET A 1 21.49 -2.15 2.24
C MET A 1 21.17 -3.52 2.81
N ALA A 2 20.36 -3.60 3.87
CA ALA A 2 19.95 -4.91 4.40
C ALA A 2 19.12 -5.66 3.36
N GLU A 3 19.25 -6.99 3.31
CA GLU A 3 18.45 -7.85 2.45
C GLU A 3 16.95 -7.70 2.81
N PRO A 4 16.04 -7.58 1.83
CA PRO A 4 14.62 -7.46 2.11
C PRO A 4 14.07 -8.74 2.76
N LEU A 5 13.09 -8.60 3.65
CA LEU A 5 12.34 -9.75 4.13
C LEU A 5 11.31 -10.14 3.06
N ILE A 6 11.16 -11.43 2.79
CA ILE A 6 10.25 -11.90 1.75
C ILE A 6 9.15 -12.77 2.38
N ILE A 7 7.89 -12.45 2.08
CA ILE A 7 6.76 -13.34 2.28
C ILE A 7 6.37 -13.93 0.92
N ASP A 8 6.32 -15.25 0.82
CA ASP A 8 5.90 -15.92 -0.40
C ASP A 8 5.03 -17.16 -0.11
N TYR A 9 4.24 -17.60 -1.09
CA TYR A 9 3.45 -18.82 -1.01
C TYR A 9 4.31 -20.05 -1.30
N ILE A 10 4.33 -20.99 -0.35
CA ILE A 10 5.06 -22.26 -0.47
C ILE A 10 4.07 -23.38 -0.84
N THR A 11 4.30 -24.02 -1.99
CA THR A 11 3.43 -25.07 -2.56
C THR A 11 3.81 -26.51 -2.16
N SER A 12 5.03 -26.74 -1.68
CA SER A 12 5.50 -28.07 -1.29
C SER A 12 6.41 -28.04 -0.07
N GLY A 13 6.25 -29.05 0.80
CA GLY A 13 6.79 -29.07 2.15
C GLY A 13 8.23 -29.56 2.21
N ASN A 14 9.19 -28.64 2.06
CA ASN A 14 10.56 -28.83 2.55
C ASN A 14 10.68 -28.36 4.01
N GLY A 15 9.83 -28.91 4.91
CA GLY A 15 9.79 -28.54 6.33
C GLY A 15 8.95 -27.29 6.67
N TYR A 16 8.33 -26.62 5.69
CA TYR A 16 7.41 -25.51 5.90
C TYR A 16 5.94 -25.94 5.75
N GLN A 17 5.07 -25.38 6.59
CA GLN A 17 3.62 -25.51 6.42
C GLN A 17 3.20 -24.81 5.13
N ARG A 18 2.39 -25.48 4.30
CA ARG A 18 1.84 -24.88 3.06
C ARG A 18 1.16 -23.55 3.34
N GLY A 19 1.26 -22.64 2.38
CA GLY A 19 0.71 -21.30 2.47
C GLY A 19 1.78 -20.22 2.43
N TYR A 20 1.35 -18.99 2.72
CA TYR A 20 2.29 -17.88 2.82
C TYR A 20 3.22 -18.12 4.02
N ASN A 21 4.51 -17.90 3.84
CA ASN A 21 5.50 -17.87 4.92
C ASN A 21 6.58 -16.82 4.64
N PHE A 22 7.33 -16.44 5.69
CA PHE A 22 8.62 -15.78 5.48
C PHE A 22 9.59 -16.78 4.87
N VAL A 23 10.18 -16.43 3.72
CA VAL A 23 11.17 -17.27 3.02
C VAL A 23 12.60 -16.76 3.17
N THR A 24 12.77 -15.65 3.89
CA THR A 24 14.06 -15.09 4.32
C THR A 24 14.21 -15.23 5.84
N PRO A 25 15.45 -15.31 6.37
CA PRO A 25 15.68 -15.38 7.81
C PRO A 25 15.03 -14.21 8.58
N THR A 26 14.37 -14.52 9.71
CA THR A 26 13.65 -13.54 10.54
C THR A 26 14.09 -13.57 12.00
N ASP A 27 15.14 -14.32 12.34
CA ASP A 27 15.55 -14.61 13.73
C ASP A 27 16.02 -13.36 14.49
N HIS A 28 16.47 -12.35 13.75
CA HIS A 28 16.88 -11.06 14.29
C HIS A 28 15.69 -10.14 14.65
N LEU A 29 14.44 -10.50 14.30
CA LEU A 29 13.27 -9.68 14.52
C LEU A 29 12.56 -10.05 15.83
N PRO A 30 12.18 -9.08 16.67
CA PRO A 30 11.30 -9.33 17.79
C PRO A 30 9.97 -9.95 17.34
N SER A 31 9.44 -10.90 18.11
CA SER A 31 8.19 -11.61 17.75
C SER A 31 7.01 -10.67 17.47
N ALA A 32 6.87 -9.58 18.23
CA ALA A 32 5.85 -8.56 18.00
C ALA A 32 5.96 -7.89 16.62
N VAL A 33 7.20 -7.61 16.17
CA VAL A 33 7.47 -7.04 14.83
C VAL A 33 7.14 -8.06 13.75
N LYS A 34 7.60 -9.31 13.90
CA LYS A 34 7.30 -10.40 12.95
C LYS A 34 5.79 -10.61 12.80
N LYS A 35 5.04 -10.67 13.90
CA LYS A 35 3.58 -10.83 13.89
C LYS A 35 2.87 -9.64 13.25
N LEU A 36 3.34 -8.42 13.50
CA LEU A 36 2.78 -7.21 12.87
C LEU A 36 3.03 -7.23 11.36
N LEU A 37 4.28 -7.48 10.93
CA LEU A 37 4.63 -7.58 9.51
C LEU A 37 3.80 -8.65 8.80
N TRP A 38 3.68 -9.83 9.39
CA TRP A 38 2.85 -10.91 8.86
C TRP A 38 1.41 -10.47 8.57
N ARG A 39 0.81 -9.77 9.54
CA ARG A 39 -0.59 -9.33 9.47
C ARG A 39 -0.80 -8.15 8.54
N ALA A 40 0.16 -7.22 8.50
CA ALA A 40 0.00 -5.93 7.85
C ALA A 40 0.56 -5.89 6.43
N ALA A 41 1.63 -6.65 6.12
CA ALA A 41 2.29 -6.60 4.82
C ALA A 41 1.43 -7.18 3.70
N MET A 42 0.75 -8.31 3.96
CA MET A 42 -0.12 -8.95 2.98
C MET A 42 -1.33 -8.06 2.66
N PRO A 43 -1.63 -7.80 1.37
CA PRO A 43 -2.73 -6.92 1.02
C PRO A 43 -4.07 -7.65 1.18
N ARG A 44 -5.08 -6.94 1.69
CA ARG A 44 -6.42 -7.49 1.99
C ARG A 44 -7.33 -7.50 0.75
N GLY A 45 -8.35 -8.37 0.82
CA GLY A 45 -9.39 -8.50 -0.20
C GLY A 45 -9.27 -9.77 -1.05
N THR A 46 -10.28 -10.01 -1.88
CA THR A 46 -10.45 -11.23 -2.68
C THR A 46 -10.40 -10.94 -4.18
N LYS A 47 -10.13 -11.98 -4.99
CA LYS A 47 -9.97 -11.92 -6.46
C LYS A 47 -8.71 -11.17 -6.90
N TRP A 48 -7.59 -11.45 -6.24
CA TRP A 48 -6.28 -10.96 -6.69
C TRP A 48 -5.86 -11.52 -8.05
N ALA A 49 -6.44 -12.66 -8.47
CA ALA A 49 -6.21 -13.24 -9.79
C ALA A 49 -6.57 -12.29 -10.96
N ASP A 50 -7.46 -11.32 -10.74
CA ASP A 50 -7.83 -10.32 -11.76
C ASP A 50 -6.72 -9.27 -11.98
N TYR A 51 -5.65 -9.30 -11.17
CA TYR A 51 -4.63 -8.26 -11.08
C TYR A 51 -3.20 -8.82 -11.22
N ILE A 52 -3.00 -9.88 -12.01
CA ILE A 52 -1.67 -10.46 -12.23
C ILE A 52 -0.68 -9.39 -12.72
N GLY A 53 0.54 -9.38 -12.17
CA GLY A 53 1.58 -8.39 -12.44
C GLY A 53 1.40 -7.06 -11.71
N ALA A 54 0.23 -6.81 -11.09
CA ALA A 54 0.00 -5.60 -10.33
C ALA A 54 0.92 -5.52 -9.10
N ARG A 55 1.31 -4.29 -8.76
CA ARG A 55 2.08 -3.98 -7.56
C ARG A 55 1.23 -3.23 -6.52
N SER A 56 1.50 -3.48 -5.25
CA SER A 56 0.96 -2.74 -4.11
C SER A 56 2.10 -2.38 -3.16
N LEU A 57 2.38 -1.09 -3.03
CA LEU A 57 3.29 -0.57 -2.03
C LEU A 57 2.52 -0.14 -0.79
N LYS A 58 2.98 -0.60 0.37
CA LYS A 58 2.40 -0.27 1.68
C LYS A 58 3.45 0.25 2.65
N SER A 59 3.09 1.28 3.41
CA SER A 59 3.91 1.84 4.48
C SER A 59 3.33 1.48 5.85
N ILE A 60 4.11 0.77 6.67
CA ILE A 60 3.69 0.18 7.94
C ILE A 60 4.62 0.68 9.06
N PRO A 61 4.11 1.41 10.06
CA PRO A 61 4.91 1.84 11.19
C PRO A 61 5.12 0.68 12.15
N LEU A 62 6.36 0.53 12.64
CA LEU A 62 6.73 -0.55 13.56
C LEU A 62 6.91 -0.04 15.00
N PRO A 63 6.66 -0.87 16.03
CA PRO A 63 6.81 -0.48 17.44
C PRO A 63 8.22 -0.05 17.82
N ASN A 64 9.24 -0.53 17.09
CA ASN A 64 10.64 -0.20 17.32
C ASN A 64 11.08 1.13 16.65
N GLY A 65 10.13 1.91 16.13
CA GLY A 65 10.42 3.20 15.49
C GLY A 65 10.93 3.10 14.05
N GLN A 66 11.04 1.90 13.47
CA GLN A 66 11.26 1.72 12.04
C GLN A 66 9.96 1.84 11.24
N ILE A 67 10.09 2.00 9.93
CA ILE A 67 9.00 1.85 8.98
C ILE A 67 9.31 0.63 8.11
N ALA A 68 8.31 -0.20 7.85
CA ALA A 68 8.38 -1.22 6.82
C ALA A 68 7.71 -0.73 5.54
N LEU A 69 8.43 -0.77 4.44
CA LEU A 69 7.88 -0.61 3.09
C LEU A 69 7.68 -1.99 2.49
N ALA A 70 6.43 -2.41 2.36
CA ALA A 70 6.05 -3.71 1.82
C ALA A 70 5.56 -3.56 0.39
N MET A 71 6.33 -4.06 -0.57
CA MET A 71 5.96 -4.15 -1.98
C MET A 71 5.39 -5.53 -2.25
N THR A 72 4.12 -5.60 -2.61
CA THR A 72 3.47 -6.84 -3.02
C THR A 72 3.34 -6.89 -4.53
N THR A 73 3.74 -7.99 -5.14
CA THR A 73 3.48 -8.32 -6.54
C THR A 73 2.52 -9.49 -6.63
N VAL A 74 1.48 -9.35 -7.44
CA VAL A 74 0.58 -10.47 -7.76
C VAL A 74 1.24 -11.33 -8.83
N THR A 75 1.48 -12.60 -8.52
CA THR A 75 2.15 -13.56 -9.41
C THR A 75 1.14 -14.35 -10.24
N ASP A 76 1.55 -14.76 -11.43
CA ASP A 76 0.83 -15.69 -12.31
C ASP A 76 0.74 -17.13 -11.79
N ARG A 77 1.54 -17.47 -10.77
CA ARG A 77 1.50 -18.79 -10.11
C ARG A 77 0.12 -19.12 -9.55
N GLN A 78 -0.16 -20.41 -9.56
CA GLN A 78 -1.34 -21.03 -8.98
C GLN A 78 -0.95 -21.89 -7.77
N ASP A 79 -1.89 -22.04 -6.83
CA ASP A 79 -1.73 -22.98 -5.74
C ASP A 79 -2.04 -24.43 -6.18
N GLU A 80 -1.97 -25.35 -5.24
CA GLU A 80 -2.16 -26.79 -5.46
C GLU A 80 -3.58 -27.14 -5.94
N MET A 81 -4.54 -26.20 -5.79
CA MET A 81 -5.93 -26.34 -6.23
C MET A 81 -6.21 -25.54 -7.50
N GLY A 82 -5.18 -25.02 -8.18
CA GLY A 82 -5.31 -24.20 -9.39
C GLY A 82 -5.79 -22.77 -9.12
N ARG A 83 -5.84 -22.31 -7.86
CA ARG A 83 -6.28 -20.95 -7.53
C ARG A 83 -5.14 -19.97 -7.77
N GLY A 84 -5.38 -19.00 -8.66
CA GLY A 84 -4.43 -17.93 -8.97
C GLY A 84 -4.49 -16.73 -8.02
N GLY A 85 -3.68 -15.70 -8.32
CA GLY A 85 -3.60 -14.49 -7.50
C GLY A 85 -2.71 -14.65 -6.27
N LEU A 86 -1.74 -15.56 -6.34
CA LEU A 86 -0.69 -15.66 -5.34
C LEU A 86 0.13 -14.37 -5.31
N ARG A 87 0.69 -14.03 -4.16
CA ARG A 87 1.36 -12.75 -3.92
C ARG A 87 2.75 -12.95 -3.35
N ARG A 88 3.74 -12.29 -3.90
CA ARG A 88 5.06 -12.19 -3.29
C ARG A 88 5.18 -10.82 -2.65
N VAL A 89 5.58 -10.75 -1.39
CA VAL A 89 5.77 -9.48 -0.68
C VAL A 89 7.23 -9.31 -0.29
N GLU A 90 7.83 -8.22 -0.73
CA GLU A 90 9.19 -7.81 -0.38
C GLU A 90 9.10 -6.64 0.60
N ILE A 91 9.72 -6.79 1.76
CA ILE A 91 9.59 -5.86 2.88
C ILE A 91 10.96 -5.30 3.21
N GLN A 92 11.09 -3.99 3.01
CA GLN A 92 12.27 -3.24 3.41
C GLN A 92 12.03 -2.58 4.76
N LEU A 93 12.88 -2.90 5.74
CA LEU A 93 12.87 -2.25 7.05
C LEU A 93 13.81 -1.06 7.02
N ILE A 94 13.26 0.14 7.18
CA ILE A 94 14.03 1.39 7.13
C ILE A 94 13.89 2.18 8.43
N PRO A 95 14.96 2.86 8.88
CA PRO A 95 14.85 3.84 9.95
C PRO A 95 13.81 4.92 9.61
N ALA A 96 13.03 5.37 10.60
CA ALA A 96 12.03 6.43 10.38
C ALA A 96 12.59 7.72 9.78
N ARG A 97 13.87 8.03 10.00
CA ARG A 97 14.57 9.19 9.42
C ARG A 97 14.80 9.04 7.89
N GLU A 98 14.91 7.81 7.40
CA GLU A 98 15.14 7.51 5.98
C GLU A 98 13.84 7.39 5.19
N TYR A 99 12.68 7.41 5.87
CA TYR A 99 11.36 7.25 5.27
C TYR A 99 11.15 8.13 4.05
N ARG A 100 11.43 9.43 4.17
CA ARG A 100 11.23 10.39 3.08
C ARG A 100 12.13 10.05 1.88
N LEU A 101 13.39 9.75 2.12
CA LEU A 101 14.35 9.44 1.06
C LEU A 101 13.97 8.15 0.34
N ALA A 102 13.51 7.13 1.09
CA ALA A 102 13.03 5.88 0.51
C ALA A 102 11.79 6.10 -0.38
N LEU A 103 10.82 6.90 0.06
CA LEU A 103 9.67 7.25 -0.78
C LEU A 103 10.06 8.05 -2.03
N GLN A 104 11.03 8.96 -1.92
CA GLN A 104 11.55 9.70 -3.08
C GLN A 104 12.23 8.79 -4.09
N ARG A 105 12.99 7.79 -3.64
CA ARG A 105 13.61 6.78 -4.51
C ARG A 105 12.56 5.95 -5.23
N HIS A 106 11.59 5.40 -4.51
CA HIS A 106 10.48 4.66 -5.13
C HIS A 106 9.70 5.50 -6.13
N LEU A 107 9.42 6.77 -5.80
CA LEU A 107 8.77 7.66 -6.74
C LEU A 107 9.63 7.86 -8.00
N ALA A 108 10.94 8.04 -7.87
CA ALA A 108 11.84 8.24 -9.01
C ALA A 108 12.05 6.99 -9.88
N GLU A 109 11.79 5.78 -9.37
CA GLU A 109 11.84 4.52 -10.11
C GLU A 109 10.62 4.31 -11.01
N LEU A 110 9.55 5.12 -10.85
CA LEU A 110 8.36 5.00 -11.67
C LEU A 110 8.58 5.58 -13.08
N PRO A 111 7.88 5.06 -14.11
CA PRO A 111 7.96 5.60 -15.46
C PRO A 111 7.57 7.08 -15.50
N THR A 112 8.25 7.87 -16.34
CA THR A 112 7.95 9.30 -16.52
C THR A 112 6.48 9.57 -16.85
N THR A 113 5.83 8.67 -17.60
CA THR A 113 4.39 8.78 -17.91
C THR A 113 3.52 8.75 -16.66
N ALA A 114 3.83 7.90 -15.68
CA ALA A 114 3.15 7.84 -14.40
C ALA A 114 3.30 9.15 -13.60
N HIS A 115 4.48 9.77 -13.65
CA HIS A 115 4.70 11.08 -13.02
C HIS A 115 3.81 12.15 -13.63
N GLN A 116 3.83 12.28 -14.95
CA GLN A 116 3.10 13.32 -15.69
C GLN A 116 1.58 13.17 -15.51
N ARG A 117 1.06 11.94 -15.63
CA ARG A 117 -0.37 11.67 -15.39
C ARG A 117 -0.77 11.96 -13.94
N ALA A 118 0.08 11.60 -12.98
CA ALA A 118 -0.18 11.90 -11.57
C ALA A 118 -0.18 13.40 -11.28
N ASP A 119 0.70 14.19 -11.91
CA ASP A 119 0.68 15.66 -11.79
C ASP A 119 -0.59 16.26 -12.40
N ALA A 120 -1.02 15.76 -13.56
CA ALA A 120 -2.26 16.19 -14.19
C ALA A 120 -3.50 15.87 -13.31
N MET A 121 -3.52 14.71 -12.65
CA MET A 121 -4.57 14.34 -11.69
C MET A 121 -4.57 15.24 -10.44
N LEU A 122 -3.38 15.60 -9.95
CA LEU A 122 -3.18 16.29 -8.69
C LEU A 122 -3.40 17.82 -8.80
N SER A 123 -4.57 18.20 -9.32
CA SER A 123 -5.00 19.60 -9.35
C SER A 123 -5.12 20.21 -7.95
N TRP A 124 -5.01 21.54 -7.85
CA TRP A 124 -5.27 22.27 -6.60
C TRP A 124 -6.63 21.92 -5.96
N ARG A 125 -7.66 21.66 -6.79
CA ARG A 125 -8.99 21.26 -6.33
C ARG A 125 -8.97 19.88 -5.67
N LEU A 126 -8.29 18.90 -6.27
CA LEU A 126 -8.12 17.57 -5.67
C LEU A 126 -7.31 17.66 -4.39
N TRP A 127 -6.22 18.45 -4.39
CA TRP A 127 -5.41 18.73 -3.21
C TRP A 127 -6.24 19.27 -2.05
N LYS A 128 -7.04 20.30 -2.30
CA LYS A 128 -7.95 20.88 -1.31
C LYS A 128 -8.92 19.82 -0.77
N ARG A 129 -9.53 19.02 -1.64
CA ARG A 129 -10.43 17.92 -1.22
C ARG A 129 -9.71 16.88 -0.35
N ILE A 130 -8.50 16.48 -0.71
CA ILE A 130 -7.69 15.56 0.11
C ILE A 130 -7.40 16.20 1.47
N ALA A 131 -6.94 17.45 1.50
CA ALA A 131 -6.65 18.17 2.74
C ALA A 131 -7.89 18.31 3.64
N ASP A 132 -9.01 18.76 3.08
CA ASP A 132 -10.29 18.93 3.79
C ASP A 132 -10.79 17.60 4.39
N LYS A 133 -10.58 16.48 3.68
CA LYS A 133 -10.98 15.14 4.16
C LYS A 133 -9.95 14.48 5.06
N ALA A 134 -8.67 14.86 4.97
CA ALA A 134 -7.59 14.48 5.88
C ALA A 134 -7.63 15.27 7.20
N LEU A 135 -8.31 16.42 7.21
CA LEU A 135 -8.64 17.28 8.35
C LEU A 135 -10.08 17.12 8.91
N PRO A 136 -10.60 15.92 9.27
CA PRO A 136 -11.92 15.88 9.90
C PRO A 136 -11.88 16.51 11.29
N LYS A 137 -12.75 17.50 11.51
CA LYS A 137 -13.07 18.08 12.82
C LYS A 137 -13.79 17.10 13.77
N VAL A 138 -14.29 15.95 13.27
CA VAL A 138 -15.22 15.07 14.03
C VAL A 138 -14.76 13.60 14.18
N ASN A 139 -14.19 12.95 13.15
CA ASN A 139 -13.81 11.52 13.24
C ASN A 139 -12.30 11.30 13.05
N ARG A 140 -11.56 11.08 14.15
CA ARG A 140 -10.09 10.89 14.22
C ARG A 140 -9.56 9.63 13.51
N LYS A 141 -10.41 8.68 13.13
CA LYS A 141 -10.01 7.42 12.48
C LYS A 141 -10.27 7.34 10.98
N ALA A 142 -10.97 8.31 10.39
CA ALA A 142 -11.37 8.25 8.99
C ALA A 142 -10.18 8.11 8.01
N GLN A 143 -10.35 7.25 7.01
CA GLN A 143 -9.40 7.01 5.93
C GLN A 143 -9.77 7.80 4.68
N VAL A 144 -8.76 8.16 3.88
CA VAL A 144 -8.97 8.70 2.52
C VAL A 144 -8.77 7.57 1.52
N ILE A 145 -9.84 7.24 0.81
CA ILE A 145 -9.83 6.24 -0.26
C ILE A 145 -9.73 6.96 -1.59
N LEU A 146 -8.67 6.69 -2.36
CA LEU A 146 -8.54 7.13 -3.74
C LEU A 146 -9.08 6.01 -4.64
N ALA A 147 -10.15 6.28 -5.37
CA ALA A 147 -10.81 5.30 -6.22
C ALA A 147 -10.59 5.63 -7.70
N HIS A 148 -10.04 4.70 -8.48
CA HIS A 148 -9.81 4.86 -9.91
C HIS A 148 -10.04 3.53 -10.64
N ALA A 149 -10.33 3.58 -11.94
CA ALA A 149 -10.48 2.36 -12.73
C ALA A 149 -9.15 1.61 -12.80
N TYR A 150 -9.19 0.29 -12.65
CA TYR A 150 -8.04 -0.56 -12.95
C TYR A 150 -8.23 -1.11 -14.37
N THR A 151 -7.74 -0.38 -15.36
CA THR A 151 -7.79 -0.81 -16.77
C THR A 151 -6.49 -1.49 -17.17
N THR A 152 -5.36 -0.89 -16.81
CA THR A 152 -4.02 -1.41 -17.09
C THR A 152 -3.10 -1.28 -15.88
N MET A 153 -1.99 -2.02 -15.89
CA MET A 153 -0.93 -1.85 -14.90
C MET A 153 -0.35 -0.43 -14.92
N GLU A 154 -0.24 0.20 -16.09
CA GLU A 154 0.31 1.56 -16.22
C GLU A 154 -0.56 2.61 -15.50
N ASP A 155 -1.88 2.49 -15.59
CA ASP A 155 -2.80 3.36 -14.87
C ASP A 155 -2.62 3.23 -13.35
N TRP A 156 -2.28 2.02 -12.90
CA TRP A 156 -2.03 1.79 -11.50
C TRP A 156 -0.68 2.35 -11.01
N LEU A 157 0.35 2.36 -11.86
CA LEU A 157 1.60 3.08 -11.57
C LEU A 157 1.36 4.59 -11.43
N THR A 158 0.43 5.14 -12.20
CA THR A 158 -0.01 6.54 -12.04
C THR A 158 -0.60 6.78 -10.65
N LEU A 159 -1.44 5.87 -10.17
CA LEU A 159 -2.01 5.95 -8.82
C LEU A 159 -0.95 5.79 -7.72
N GLU A 160 0.02 4.91 -7.91
CA GLU A 160 1.17 4.78 -7.02
C GLU A 160 1.97 6.09 -6.95
N ALA A 161 2.29 6.70 -8.09
CA ALA A 161 2.95 8.00 -8.16
C ALA A 161 2.14 9.09 -7.42
N LEU A 162 0.81 9.13 -7.62
CA LEU A 162 -0.08 10.06 -6.96
C LEU A 162 -0.05 9.91 -5.43
N VAL A 163 -0.17 8.67 -4.92
CA VAL A 163 -0.13 8.39 -3.48
C VAL A 163 1.22 8.77 -2.88
N LEU A 164 2.33 8.45 -3.56
CA LEU A 164 3.68 8.82 -3.10
C LEU A 164 3.88 10.34 -3.08
N LYS A 165 3.42 11.06 -4.12
CA LYS A 165 3.43 12.53 -4.14
C LYS A 165 2.62 13.12 -3.00
N ILE A 166 1.45 12.56 -2.70
CA ILE A 166 0.63 12.97 -1.55
C ILE A 166 1.38 12.73 -0.23
N ALA A 167 1.96 11.54 -0.04
CA ALA A 167 2.70 11.16 1.16
C ALA A 167 3.95 12.04 1.39
N LEU A 168 4.59 12.50 0.32
CA LEU A 168 5.77 13.37 0.35
C LEU A 168 5.43 14.86 0.53
N ALA A 169 4.19 15.26 0.26
CA ALA A 169 3.80 16.66 0.26
C ALA A 169 3.92 17.30 1.66
N ARG A 170 4.44 18.53 1.69
CA ARG A 170 4.61 19.29 2.94
C ARG A 170 3.29 19.48 3.70
N PRO A 171 2.15 19.85 3.07
CA PRO A 171 0.90 20.03 3.79
C PRO A 171 0.48 18.77 4.56
N VAL A 172 0.55 17.61 3.91
CA VAL A 172 0.24 16.29 4.48
C VAL A 172 1.08 15.99 5.71
N ARG A 173 2.38 16.24 5.66
CA ARG A 173 3.30 15.99 6.78
C ARG A 173 3.06 16.91 7.98
N LEU A 174 2.48 18.09 7.74
CA LEU A 174 2.10 19.04 8.77
C LEU A 174 0.70 18.76 9.34
N LEU A 175 -0.09 17.87 8.72
CA LEU A 175 -1.36 17.43 9.29
C LEU A 175 -1.07 16.59 10.54
N ALA A 176 -1.43 17.12 11.69
CA ALA A 176 -1.24 16.49 13.01
C ALA A 176 -1.73 15.03 13.09
N ARG A 177 -2.71 14.65 12.24
CA ARG A 177 -3.29 13.30 12.19
C ARG A 177 -2.50 12.27 11.39
N TRP A 178 -1.85 12.68 10.31
CA TRP A 178 -1.09 11.76 9.45
C TRP A 178 0.37 11.69 9.88
N GLY A 179 0.82 12.72 10.60
CA GLY A 179 2.15 12.81 11.15
C GLY A 179 3.22 12.96 10.07
N ALA A 180 4.48 12.98 10.49
CA ALA A 180 5.61 13.11 9.58
C ALA A 180 5.80 11.91 8.64
N ARG A 181 5.10 10.79 8.90
CA ARG A 181 5.25 9.48 8.26
C ARG A 181 3.86 8.88 7.98
N PRO A 182 3.13 9.42 6.99
CA PRO A 182 1.80 8.94 6.66
C PRO A 182 1.84 7.48 6.21
N THR A 183 0.98 6.63 6.77
CA THR A 183 0.77 5.25 6.31
C THR A 183 -0.11 5.24 5.06
N PHE A 184 0.23 4.44 4.07
CA PHE A 184 -0.52 4.36 2.83
C PHE A 184 -0.51 2.94 2.24
N THR A 185 -1.42 2.68 1.31
CA THR A 185 -1.43 1.48 0.46
C THR A 185 -1.80 1.88 -0.96
N THR A 186 -0.92 1.59 -1.94
CA THR A 186 -1.09 2.02 -3.33
C THR A 186 -2.00 1.10 -4.14
N LEU A 187 -2.24 -0.15 -3.70
CA LEU A 187 -3.29 -1.03 -4.23
C LEU A 187 -3.93 -1.87 -3.12
N ALA A 188 -5.21 -1.67 -2.86
CA ALA A 188 -5.99 -2.54 -2.00
C ALA A 188 -7.26 -3.02 -2.72
N LEU A 189 -7.71 -4.23 -2.39
CA LEU A 189 -9.02 -4.75 -2.85
C LEU A 189 -10.09 -4.69 -1.74
N ASP A 190 -9.71 -4.22 -0.56
CA ASP A 190 -10.56 -3.99 0.61
C ASP A 190 -10.12 -2.70 1.33
N TYR A 191 -11.09 -1.87 1.74
CA TYR A 191 -10.79 -0.64 2.48
C TYR A 191 -10.35 -0.90 3.92
N ARG A 192 -10.63 -2.10 4.47
CA ARG A 192 -10.18 -2.50 5.82
C ARG A 192 -8.66 -2.61 5.95
N GLU A 193 -7.91 -2.25 4.91
CA GLU A 193 -6.50 -1.91 5.06
C GLU A 193 -6.32 -0.88 6.16
N GLU A 194 -5.27 -1.01 6.96
CA GLU A 194 -5.11 -0.21 8.19
C GLU A 194 -4.47 1.18 7.92
N SER A 195 -4.21 1.48 6.64
CA SER A 195 -3.55 2.70 6.19
C SER A 195 -4.46 3.93 6.20
N ARG A 196 -3.88 5.12 6.36
CA ARG A 196 -4.60 6.41 6.29
C ARG A 196 -5.03 6.79 4.87
N ILE A 197 -4.19 6.45 3.89
CA ILE A 197 -4.45 6.65 2.47
C ILE A 197 -4.51 5.26 1.83
N VAL A 198 -5.60 4.94 1.14
CA VAL A 198 -5.75 3.65 0.48
C VAL A 198 -6.23 3.90 -0.95
N ALA A 199 -5.53 3.35 -1.93
CA ALA A 199 -6.00 3.34 -3.31
C ALA A 199 -6.74 2.02 -3.61
N LEU A 200 -7.95 2.13 -4.15
CA LEU A 200 -8.83 1.01 -4.48
C LEU A 200 -9.28 1.09 -5.95
N PRO A 201 -9.40 -0.04 -6.66
CA PRO A 201 -10.14 -0.07 -7.91
C PRO A 201 -11.58 0.43 -7.69
N ILE A 202 -12.12 1.24 -8.61
CA ILE A 202 -13.39 1.94 -8.42
C ILE A 202 -14.56 0.97 -8.20
N GLU A 203 -14.53 -0.20 -8.81
CA GLU A 203 -15.53 -1.27 -8.65
C GLU A 203 -15.52 -1.84 -7.23
N ARG A 204 -14.34 -1.85 -6.58
CA ARG A 204 -14.19 -2.26 -5.18
C ARG A 204 -14.65 -1.15 -4.24
N ALA A 205 -14.27 0.10 -4.53
CA ALA A 205 -14.66 1.25 -3.73
C ALA A 205 -16.18 1.49 -3.72
N ALA A 206 -16.89 1.17 -4.82
CA ALA A 206 -18.34 1.32 -4.94
C ALA A 206 -19.12 0.61 -3.83
N ARG A 207 -18.58 -0.48 -3.29
CA ARG A 207 -19.19 -1.28 -2.20
C ARG A 207 -19.24 -0.57 -0.84
N TYR A 208 -18.55 0.57 -0.71
CA TYR A 208 -18.33 1.25 0.57
C TYR A 208 -18.86 2.70 0.59
N ARG A 209 -19.71 3.07 -0.37
CA ARG A 209 -20.19 4.45 -0.56
C ARG A 209 -20.85 5.06 0.70
N ASP A 210 -21.53 4.24 1.50
CA ASP A 210 -22.34 4.72 2.64
C ASP A 210 -21.60 4.63 4.00
N ARG A 211 -20.29 4.36 3.98
CA ARG A 211 -19.49 4.18 5.19
C ARG A 211 -19.12 5.52 5.84
N LYS A 212 -19.33 5.62 7.16
CA LYS A 212 -19.02 6.83 7.95
C LYS A 212 -17.54 6.94 8.37
N ASP A 213 -16.77 5.86 8.19
CA ASP A 213 -15.35 5.74 8.56
C ASP A 213 -14.38 5.89 7.36
N ALA A 214 -14.90 6.12 6.15
CA ALA A 214 -14.09 6.28 4.95
C ALA A 214 -14.58 7.46 4.08
N PHE A 215 -13.64 8.18 3.48
CA PHE A 215 -13.91 9.22 2.50
C PHE A 215 -13.43 8.77 1.12
N ILE A 216 -14.37 8.44 0.24
CA ILE A 216 -14.08 7.98 -1.11
C ILE A 216 -13.96 9.18 -2.05
N LEU A 217 -12.78 9.36 -2.62
CA LEU A 217 -12.48 10.31 -3.68
C LEU A 217 -12.33 9.54 -4.99
N LYS A 218 -13.35 9.64 -5.85
CA LYS A 218 -13.22 9.18 -7.23
C LYS A 218 -12.28 10.10 -7.98
N LEU A 219 -11.23 9.51 -8.54
CA LEU A 219 -10.29 10.15 -9.44
C LEU A 219 -10.87 10.10 -10.86
N PRO A 220 -10.54 11.10 -11.71
CA PRO A 220 -10.92 11.07 -13.11
C PRO A 220 -10.34 9.84 -13.82
#